data_AF-A0A2N6EW29-F1
#
_entry.id   AF-A0A2N6EW29-F1
#
_cell.length_a   1.000
_cell.length_b   1.000
_cell.length_c   1.000
_cell.angle_alpha   90.00
_cell.angle_beta   90.00
_cell.angle_gamma   90.00
#
_symmetry.space_group_name_H-M   'P 1'
#
loop_
_entity.id
_entity.type
_entity.pdbx_description
1 polymer ?
#
loop_
_entity_poly.entity_id
_entity_poly.type
_entity_poly.pdbx_seq_one_letter_code
_entity_poly.pdbx_strand_id
1 'polypeptide(L)'
;MANKYPFSDVILNLSENFDDLLESLSTLQRLGELPAHRLCEQALLENALEILHHSIKATRCSIYTLPPQETTLLENAPLGTVLAMDCNGAPQRGNATRIEDIFIRATLESGTMQDCDDCTSLALEPRDEDAETAIISVPLLVTEHLCGVVTTSHSGREHFNVWGYRLVEMFSTFLGQQLALCRCQNRSEF
;
A
#
# COMPACT_ATOMS: atom_id res chain seq x y z
N MET A 1 -28.35 33.64 -13.56
CA MET A 1 -27.55 33.28 -14.76
C MET A 1 -27.35 31.78 -14.69
N ALA A 2 -27.91 31.04 -15.64
CA ALA A 2 -27.94 29.58 -15.62
C ALA A 2 -26.58 28.99 -16.01
N ASN A 3 -26.17 27.97 -15.25
CA ASN A 3 -24.91 27.25 -15.41
C ASN A 3 -24.85 26.60 -16.80
N LYS A 4 -23.85 26.97 -17.60
CA LYS A 4 -23.66 26.52 -18.98
C LYS A 4 -22.57 25.44 -18.92
N TYR A 5 -22.91 24.22 -19.35
CA TYR A 5 -22.06 23.04 -19.58
C TYR A 5 -21.94 21.93 -18.51
N PRO A 6 -23.06 21.37 -17.99
CA PRO A 6 -23.01 20.15 -17.17
C PRO A 6 -22.48 18.89 -17.91
N PHE A 7 -22.46 18.90 -19.25
CA PHE A 7 -21.98 17.76 -20.05
C PHE A 7 -20.46 17.72 -20.22
N SER A 8 -19.80 18.89 -20.18
CA SER A 8 -18.33 18.95 -20.24
C SER A 8 -17.72 18.41 -18.96
N ASP A 9 -18.31 18.74 -17.81
CA ASP A 9 -17.90 18.24 -16.51
C ASP A 9 -18.12 16.72 -16.40
N VAL A 10 -19.18 16.19 -17.01
CA VAL A 10 -19.42 14.73 -17.06
C VAL A 10 -18.38 14.02 -17.94
N ILE A 11 -18.01 14.59 -19.09
CA ILE A 11 -16.98 14.00 -19.96
C ILE A 11 -15.59 14.06 -19.31
N LEU A 12 -15.25 15.17 -18.64
CA LEU A 12 -13.98 15.31 -17.92
C LEU A 12 -13.89 14.31 -16.77
N ASN A 13 -14.93 14.23 -15.92
CA ASN A 13 -15.01 13.22 -14.86
C ASN A 13 -14.92 11.79 -15.41
N LEU A 14 -15.53 11.51 -16.57
CA LEU A 14 -15.44 10.19 -17.19
C LEU A 14 -14.03 9.88 -17.67
N SER A 15 -13.37 10.86 -18.30
CA SER A 15 -11.98 10.73 -18.78
C SER A 15 -11.01 10.48 -17.63
N GLU A 16 -11.13 11.25 -16.55
CA GLU A 16 -10.30 11.08 -15.34
C GLU A 16 -10.49 9.69 -14.72
N ASN A 17 -11.73 9.20 -14.63
CA ASN A 17 -12.01 7.84 -14.17
C ASN A 17 -11.43 6.74 -15.08
N PHE A 18 -11.32 6.99 -16.39
CA PHE A 18 -10.70 6.05 -17.32
C PHE A 18 -9.18 6.03 -17.19
N ASP A 19 -8.57 7.19 -17.01
CA ASP A 19 -7.12 7.30 -16.83
C ASP A 19 -6.68 6.60 -15.52
N ASP A 20 -7.40 6.80 -14.42
CA ASP A 20 -7.13 6.13 -13.15
C ASP A 20 -7.28 4.60 -13.24
N LEU A 21 -8.28 4.12 -13.99
CA LEU A 21 -8.47 2.70 -14.25
C LEU A 21 -7.33 2.14 -15.10
N LEU A 22 -6.92 2.83 -16.16
CA LEU A 22 -5.82 2.42 -17.02
C LEU A 22 -4.50 2.36 -16.24
N GLU A 23 -4.25 3.36 -15.39
CA GLU A 23 -3.07 3.39 -14.52
C GLU A 23 -3.10 2.23 -13.53
N SER A 24 -4.25 1.95 -12.93
CA SER A 24 -4.44 0.81 -12.02
C SER A 24 -4.15 -0.53 -12.72
N LEU A 25 -4.66 -0.73 -13.94
CA LEU A 25 -4.42 -1.94 -14.74
C LEU A 25 -2.95 -2.06 -15.15
N SER A 26 -2.34 -0.97 -15.59
CA SER A 26 -0.92 -0.89 -15.92
C SER A 26 -0.04 -1.27 -14.73
N THR A 27 -0.39 -0.80 -13.54
CA THR A 27 0.30 -1.10 -12.29
C THR A 27 0.23 -2.59 -11.96
N LEU A 28 -0.97 -3.19 -12.04
CA LEU A 28 -1.15 -4.62 -11.83
C LEU A 28 -0.41 -5.47 -12.87
N GLN A 29 -0.39 -5.02 -14.13
CA GLN A 29 0.38 -5.67 -15.18
C GLN A 29 1.88 -5.66 -14.85
N ARG A 30 2.45 -4.51 -14.48
CA ARG A 30 3.86 -4.38 -14.09
C ARG A 30 4.21 -5.29 -12.91
N LEU A 31 3.31 -5.40 -11.93
CA LEU A 31 3.48 -6.31 -10.80
C LEU A 31 3.45 -7.79 -11.25
N GLY A 32 2.55 -8.13 -12.17
CA GLY A 32 2.44 -9.48 -12.74
C GLY A 32 3.62 -9.89 -13.63
N GLU A 33 4.28 -8.92 -14.27
CA GLU A 33 5.47 -9.12 -15.09
C GLU A 33 6.76 -9.27 -14.28
N LEU A 34 6.72 -9.03 -12.97
CA LEU A 34 7.87 -9.27 -12.10
C LEU A 34 8.29 -10.74 -12.20
N PRO A 35 9.59 -11.03 -12.41
CA PRO A 35 10.07 -12.39 -12.47
C PRO A 35 10.18 -12.96 -11.05
N ALA A 36 9.06 -13.09 -10.33
CA ALA A 36 9.01 -13.58 -8.94
C ALA A 36 9.70 -14.94 -8.77
N HIS A 37 9.74 -15.73 -9.85
CA HIS A 37 10.43 -17.00 -9.95
C HIS A 37 11.98 -16.92 -10.04
N ARG A 38 12.55 -15.71 -10.09
CA ARG A 38 14.00 -15.48 -10.14
C ARG A 38 14.48 -14.48 -9.09
N LEU A 39 13.54 -13.92 -8.34
CA LEU A 39 13.81 -12.91 -7.33
C LEU A 39 13.77 -13.58 -5.95
N CYS A 40 14.64 -13.12 -5.05
CA CYS A 40 14.45 -13.39 -3.63
C CYS A 40 13.24 -12.58 -3.11
N GLU A 41 12.66 -13.02 -2.00
CA GLU A 41 11.48 -12.38 -1.41
C GLU A 41 11.71 -10.88 -1.15
N GLN A 42 12.89 -10.52 -0.66
CA GLN A 42 13.24 -9.11 -0.44
C GLN A 42 13.24 -8.29 -1.73
N ALA A 43 13.89 -8.77 -2.79
CA ALA A 43 13.93 -8.06 -4.07
C ALA A 43 12.53 -7.95 -4.69
N LEU A 44 11.68 -8.97 -4.53
CA LEU A 44 10.29 -8.90 -4.97
C LEU A 44 9.52 -7.78 -4.25
N LEU A 45 9.67 -7.67 -2.93
CA LEU A 45 9.01 -6.63 -2.13
C LEU A 45 9.52 -5.23 -2.50
N GLU A 46 10.83 -5.05 -2.71
CA GLU A 46 11.43 -3.77 -3.12
C GLU A 46 10.89 -3.32 -4.48
N ASN A 47 10.88 -4.20 -5.48
CA ASN A 47 10.33 -3.90 -6.81
C ASN A 47 8.82 -3.63 -6.78
N ALA A 48 8.08 -4.40 -5.98
CA ALA A 48 6.65 -4.19 -5.81
C ALA A 48 6.36 -2.81 -5.19
N LEU A 49 7.11 -2.45 -4.15
CA LEU A 49 6.97 -1.15 -3.49
C LEU A 49 7.23 0.01 -4.43
N GLU A 50 8.25 -0.11 -5.29
CA GLU A 50 8.54 0.87 -6.33
C GLU A 50 7.39 1.01 -7.33
N ILE A 51 6.80 -0.09 -7.79
CA ILE A 51 5.64 -0.06 -8.69
C ILE A 51 4.46 0.66 -8.03
N LEU A 52 4.14 0.33 -6.77
CA LEU A 52 3.02 0.92 -6.04
C LEU A 52 3.21 2.43 -5.83
N HIS A 53 4.37 2.85 -5.34
CA HIS A 53 4.68 4.24 -5.04
C HIS A 53 4.51 5.15 -6.27
N HIS A 54 4.97 4.70 -7.45
CA HIS A 54 4.83 5.47 -8.68
C HIS A 54 3.37 5.56 -9.17
N SER A 55 2.57 4.52 -8.96
CA SER A 55 1.19 4.46 -9.46
C SER A 55 0.22 5.37 -8.70
N ILE A 56 0.31 5.39 -7.37
CA ILE A 56 -0.65 6.11 -6.51
C ILE A 56 -0.21 7.55 -6.24
N LYS A 57 1.01 7.92 -6.67
CA LYS A 57 1.65 9.21 -6.35
C LYS A 57 1.61 9.47 -4.84
N ALA A 58 1.87 8.41 -4.08
CA ALA A 58 1.88 8.48 -2.63
C ALA A 58 3.05 9.35 -2.14
N THR A 59 2.91 9.92 -0.95
CA THR A 59 4.06 10.54 -0.26
C THR A 59 4.97 9.46 0.30
N ARG A 60 4.37 8.35 0.73
CA ARG A 60 5.07 7.19 1.25
C ARG A 60 4.28 5.91 1.03
N CYS A 61 4.98 4.85 0.66
CA CYS A 61 4.45 3.49 0.67
C CYS A 61 5.31 2.63 1.59
N SER A 62 4.71 1.69 2.30
CA SER A 62 5.44 0.76 3.14
C SER A 62 4.84 -0.65 3.12
N ILE A 63 5.69 -1.63 3.37
CA ILE A 63 5.31 -3.03 3.54
C ILE A 63 5.88 -3.49 4.88
N TYR A 64 5.00 -3.87 5.78
CA TYR A 64 5.33 -4.58 7.01
C TYR A 64 5.21 -6.08 6.75
N THR A 65 6.23 -6.86 7.12
CA THR A 65 6.18 -8.32 7.03
C THR A 65 6.18 -8.94 8.43
N LEU A 66 5.24 -9.85 8.66
CA LEU A 66 5.17 -10.62 9.89
C LEU A 66 6.29 -11.66 9.93
N PRO A 67 6.98 -11.82 11.07
CA PRO A 67 7.90 -12.93 11.26
C PRO A 67 7.14 -14.27 11.16
N PRO A 68 7.75 -15.34 10.61
CA PRO A 68 7.11 -16.65 10.44
C PRO A 68 6.59 -17.32 11.71
N GLN A 69 6.92 -16.80 12.89
CA GLN A 69 6.62 -17.38 14.20
C GLN A 69 5.80 -16.45 15.12
N GLU A 70 5.49 -15.22 14.69
CA GLU A 70 4.81 -14.23 15.54
C GLU A 70 3.43 -13.92 14.96
N THR A 71 2.48 -14.84 15.12
CA THR A 71 1.06 -14.56 14.88
C THR A 71 0.40 -13.85 16.07
N THR A 72 1.11 -13.74 17.19
CA THR A 72 0.68 -13.01 18.39
C THR A 72 1.43 -11.70 18.46
N LEU A 73 0.92 -10.68 17.76
CA LEU A 73 1.32 -9.30 18.02
C LEU A 73 0.94 -8.99 19.47
N LEU A 74 1.93 -8.86 20.33
CA LEU A 74 1.73 -8.41 21.70
C LEU A 74 1.24 -6.97 21.65
N GLU A 75 0.12 -6.69 22.33
CA GLU A 75 -0.63 -5.41 22.35
C GLU A 75 0.19 -4.15 22.72
N ASN A 76 1.50 -4.24 22.95
CA ASN A 76 2.34 -3.11 23.37
C ASN A 76 3.78 -3.14 22.82
N ALA A 77 4.14 -4.06 21.92
CA ALA A 77 5.48 -4.06 21.31
C ALA A 77 5.52 -3.07 20.13
N PRO A 78 6.55 -2.21 19.99
CA PRO A 78 6.70 -1.36 18.81
C PRO A 78 6.71 -2.22 17.55
N LEU A 79 6.02 -1.78 16.49
CA LEU A 79 6.12 -2.46 15.20
C LEU A 79 7.60 -2.50 14.81
N GLY A 80 8.01 -3.64 14.25
CA GLY A 80 9.38 -3.83 13.80
C GLY A 80 9.75 -2.89 12.64
N THR A 81 10.80 -3.24 11.91
CA THR A 81 11.17 -2.47 10.71
C THR A 81 10.18 -2.73 9.58
N VAL A 82 9.76 -1.66 8.91
CA VAL A 82 9.01 -1.71 7.65
C VAL A 82 9.97 -1.48 6.48
N LEU A 83 9.67 -2.08 5.33
CA LEU A 83 10.27 -1.68 4.07
C LEU A 83 9.45 -0.51 3.52
N ALA A 84 10.03 0.68 3.44
CA ALA A 84 9.32 1.88 3.03
C ALA A 84 10.02 2.59 1.87
N MET A 85 9.23 3.30 1.08
CA MET A 85 9.69 4.16 -0.01
C MET A 85 8.98 5.49 0.14
N ASP A 86 9.78 6.56 0.16
CA ASP A 86 9.33 7.94 0.22
C ASP A 86 9.67 8.66 -1.10
N CYS A 87 9.45 9.97 -1.13
CA CYS A 87 9.80 10.83 -2.26
C CYS A 87 11.30 10.85 -2.62
N ASN A 88 12.19 10.32 -1.77
CA ASN A 88 13.63 10.21 -2.07
C ASN A 88 13.95 9.02 -3.00
N GLY A 89 12.95 8.20 -3.34
CA GLY A 89 12.98 7.36 -4.54
C GLY A 89 13.71 6.03 -4.41
N ALA A 90 14.00 5.55 -3.20
CA ALA A 90 14.59 4.22 -3.00
C ALA A 90 13.90 3.47 -1.83
N PRO A 91 13.54 2.19 -2.01
CA PRO A 91 13.09 1.35 -0.90
C PRO A 91 14.17 1.22 0.17
N GLN A 92 13.83 1.53 1.42
CA GLN A 92 14.71 1.44 2.58
C GLN A 92 13.98 0.83 3.78
N ARG A 93 14.71 0.09 4.60
CA ARG A 93 14.18 -0.37 5.88
C ARG A 93 14.23 0.78 6.89
N GLY A 94 13.09 1.05 7.51
CA GLY A 94 12.94 2.10 8.50
C GLY A 94 11.90 1.75 9.55
N ASN A 95 11.67 2.69 10.46
CA ASN A 95 10.56 2.59 11.39
C ASN A 95 9.27 3.02 10.68
N ALA A 96 8.16 2.41 11.06
CA ALA A 96 6.84 2.92 10.71
C ALA A 96 6.67 4.32 11.32
N THR A 97 5.96 5.22 10.64
CA THR A 97 5.46 6.43 11.28
C THR A 97 4.46 6.05 12.38
N ARG A 98 4.10 7.01 13.25
CA ARG A 98 3.09 6.75 14.28
C ARG A 98 1.72 6.44 13.66
N ILE A 99 1.37 7.10 12.56
CA ILE A 99 0.09 6.88 11.88
C ILE A 99 0.12 5.51 11.20
N GLU A 100 1.18 5.19 10.45
CA GLU A 100 1.39 3.84 9.90
C GLU A 100 1.27 2.76 10.98
N ASP A 101 1.90 2.95 12.16
CA ASP A 101 1.85 1.96 13.25
C ASP A 101 0.41 1.66 13.71
N ILE A 102 -0.42 2.69 13.86
CA ILE A 102 -1.84 2.55 14.24
C ILE A 102 -2.61 1.74 13.19
N PHE A 103 -2.47 2.11 11.91
CA PHE A 103 -3.21 1.47 10.82
C PHE A 103 -2.72 0.06 10.50
N ILE A 104 -1.41 -0.18 10.59
CA ILE A 104 -0.83 -1.52 10.43
C ILE A 104 -1.37 -2.44 11.52
N ARG A 105 -1.40 -2.02 12.80
CA ARG A 105 -1.98 -2.82 13.88
C ARG A 105 -3.46 -3.10 13.67
N ALA A 106 -4.24 -2.07 13.39
CA ALA A 106 -5.68 -2.23 13.15
C ALA A 106 -5.95 -3.19 11.99
N THR A 107 -5.13 -3.16 10.93
CA THR A 107 -5.22 -4.08 9.79
C THR A 107 -4.82 -5.50 10.18
N LEU A 108 -3.78 -5.67 11.00
CA LEU A 108 -3.35 -6.97 11.50
C LEU A 108 -4.39 -7.62 12.42
N GLU A 109 -5.07 -6.82 13.24
CA GLU A 109 -6.12 -7.26 14.17
C GLU A 109 -7.42 -7.60 13.47
N SER A 110 -7.86 -6.74 12.54
CA SER A 110 -9.13 -6.93 11.81
C SER A 110 -9.02 -7.94 10.67
N GLY A 111 -7.84 -8.08 10.07
CA GLY A 111 -7.65 -8.84 8.84
C GLY A 111 -8.34 -8.22 7.62
N THR A 112 -8.76 -6.95 7.69
CA THR A 112 -9.44 -6.22 6.61
C THR A 112 -8.76 -4.89 6.35
N MET A 113 -9.00 -4.29 5.18
CA MET A 113 -8.53 -2.94 4.87
C MET A 113 -8.95 -1.94 5.94
N GLN A 114 -8.03 -1.07 6.33
CA GLN A 114 -8.23 0.08 7.20
C GLN A 114 -7.80 1.34 6.46
N ASP A 115 -8.56 2.41 6.58
CA ASP A 115 -8.25 3.65 5.88
C ASP A 115 -8.71 4.89 6.65
N CYS A 116 -8.17 6.03 6.27
CA CYS A 116 -8.50 7.33 6.83
C CYS A 116 -8.15 8.43 5.83
N ASP A 117 -9.15 9.19 5.42
CA ASP A 117 -9.02 10.30 4.46
C ASP A 117 -8.57 11.63 5.08
N ASP A 118 -8.74 11.77 6.40
CA ASP A 118 -8.28 12.92 7.18
C ASP A 118 -7.81 12.49 8.57
N CYS A 119 -6.52 12.17 8.66
CA CYS A 119 -5.87 11.71 9.89
C CYS A 119 -5.37 12.86 10.76
N THR A 120 -5.75 14.12 10.48
CA THR A 120 -5.30 15.27 11.27
C THR A 120 -5.82 15.24 12.71
N SER A 121 -6.94 14.57 12.97
CA SER A 121 -7.44 14.35 14.34
C SER A 121 -6.60 13.34 15.16
N LEU A 122 -5.83 12.48 14.47
CA LEU A 122 -4.91 11.50 15.07
C LEU A 122 -3.49 12.08 15.26
N ALA A 123 -3.19 13.21 14.60
CA ALA A 123 -1.96 13.97 14.77
C ALA A 123 -2.00 14.79 16.08
N LEU A 124 -1.71 14.14 17.21
CA LEU A 124 -1.62 14.78 18.54
C LEU A 124 -0.59 15.92 18.65
N GLU A 125 0.37 16.06 17.71
CA GLU A 125 1.33 17.16 17.72
C GLU A 125 1.28 17.98 16.42
N PRO A 126 1.14 19.32 16.49
CA PRO A 126 0.93 20.19 15.34
C PRO A 126 2.23 20.55 14.58
N ARG A 127 3.23 19.67 14.56
CA ARG A 127 4.60 20.03 14.15
C ARG A 127 5.28 19.17 13.08
N ASP A 128 4.61 18.15 12.55
CA ASP A 128 5.04 17.55 11.29
C ASP A 128 4.25 18.20 10.16
N GLU A 129 4.84 19.19 9.50
CA GLU A 129 4.28 19.79 8.26
C GLU A 129 4.17 18.74 7.13
N ASP A 130 4.81 17.57 7.30
CA ASP A 130 4.74 16.39 6.42
C ASP A 130 3.89 15.24 7.01
N ALA A 131 3.05 15.51 8.02
CA ALA A 131 2.22 14.48 8.63
C ALA A 131 1.29 13.84 7.59
N GLU A 132 1.26 12.52 7.58
CA GLU A 132 0.35 11.73 6.74
C GLU A 132 -1.09 12.13 7.06
N THR A 133 -1.79 12.72 6.10
CA THR A 133 -3.16 13.18 6.29
C THR A 133 -4.18 12.24 5.66
N ALA A 134 -3.77 11.40 4.71
CA ALA A 134 -4.55 10.29 4.20
C ALA A 134 -3.72 8.99 4.23
N ILE A 135 -4.36 7.87 4.55
CA ILE A 135 -3.70 6.56 4.61
C ILE A 135 -4.65 5.42 4.22
N ILE A 136 -4.11 4.44 3.50
CA ILE A 136 -4.74 3.15 3.21
C ILE A 136 -3.80 2.06 3.71
N SER A 137 -4.33 1.09 4.44
CA SER A 137 -3.60 -0.05 4.97
C SER A 137 -4.38 -1.33 4.66
N VAL A 138 -3.76 -2.28 3.96
CA VAL A 138 -4.40 -3.52 3.51
C VAL A 138 -3.63 -4.74 3.97
N PRO A 139 -4.31 -5.84 4.34
CA PRO A 139 -3.65 -7.07 4.75
C PRO A 139 -2.93 -7.70 3.56
N LEU A 140 -1.72 -8.21 3.80
CA LEU A 140 -0.95 -8.99 2.83
C LEU A 140 -1.12 -10.48 3.13
N LEU A 141 -1.95 -11.15 2.34
CA LEU A 141 -2.23 -12.59 2.47
C LEU A 141 -1.40 -13.40 1.48
N VAL A 142 -0.67 -14.40 1.96
CA VAL A 142 0.00 -15.40 1.11
C VAL A 142 -0.68 -16.74 1.35
N THR A 143 -1.35 -17.30 0.33
CA THR A 143 -2.09 -18.57 0.45
C THR A 143 -3.05 -18.58 1.66
N GLU A 144 -3.88 -17.55 1.80
CA GLU A 144 -4.82 -17.35 2.94
C GLU A 144 -4.18 -17.09 4.31
N HIS A 145 -2.84 -16.98 4.39
CA HIS A 145 -2.14 -16.67 5.64
C HIS A 145 -1.73 -15.21 5.66
N LEU A 146 -2.13 -14.49 6.71
CA LEU A 146 -1.68 -13.13 6.96
C LEU A 146 -0.17 -13.10 7.18
N CYS A 147 0.54 -12.49 6.24
CA CYS A 147 2.01 -12.43 6.22
C CYS A 147 2.54 -11.00 6.40
N GLY A 148 1.67 -10.01 6.49
CA GLY A 148 2.09 -8.61 6.58
C GLY A 148 0.96 -7.65 6.27
N VAL A 149 1.34 -6.40 6.03
CA VAL A 149 0.45 -5.30 5.67
C VAL A 149 1.14 -4.41 4.64
N VAL A 150 0.40 -4.00 3.63
CA VAL A 150 0.82 -2.96 2.67
C VAL A 150 0.13 -1.66 3.07
N THR A 151 0.90 -0.59 3.22
CA THR A 151 0.40 0.73 3.62
C THR A 151 0.81 1.77 2.59
N THR A 152 -0.07 2.72 2.32
CA THR A 152 0.16 3.85 1.42
C THR A 152 -0.40 5.10 2.06
N SER A 153 0.41 6.14 2.16
CA SER A 153 0.05 7.40 2.81
C SER A 153 0.38 8.60 1.94
N HIS A 154 -0.37 9.67 2.15
CA HIS A 154 -0.22 10.92 1.43
C HIS A 154 -0.36 12.13 2.37
N SER A 155 0.38 13.21 2.10
CA SER A 155 0.36 14.44 2.89
C SER A 155 -0.86 15.33 2.60
N GLY A 156 -1.55 15.11 1.49
CA GLY A 156 -2.84 15.73 1.15
C GLY A 156 -4.05 14.90 1.62
N ARG A 157 -5.06 15.59 2.18
CA ARG A 157 -6.35 15.01 2.61
C ARG A 157 -7.18 14.55 1.43
N GLU A 158 -8.04 13.55 1.63
CA GLU A 158 -8.98 13.03 0.63
C GLU A 158 -8.29 12.71 -0.72
N HIS A 159 -7.01 12.33 -0.67
CA HIS A 159 -6.19 12.11 -1.86
C HIS A 159 -6.61 10.85 -2.63
N PHE A 160 -7.03 9.82 -1.90
CA PHE A 160 -7.39 8.55 -2.50
C PHE A 160 -8.82 8.59 -3.00
N ASN A 161 -9.01 8.35 -4.29
CA ASN A 161 -10.32 8.11 -4.86
C ASN A 161 -10.63 6.60 -4.85
N VAL A 162 -11.83 6.24 -5.30
CA VAL A 162 -12.32 4.84 -5.35
C VAL A 162 -11.34 3.90 -6.07
N TRP A 163 -10.61 4.38 -7.08
CA TRP A 163 -9.61 3.58 -7.80
C TRP A 163 -8.34 3.37 -6.99
N GLY A 164 -7.91 4.38 -6.23
CA GLY A 164 -6.81 4.25 -5.27
C GLY A 164 -7.04 3.11 -4.28
N TYR A 165 -8.20 3.08 -3.61
CA TYR A 165 -8.56 2.00 -2.68
C TYR A 165 -8.53 0.62 -3.35
N ARG A 166 -9.20 0.49 -4.49
CA ARG A 166 -9.27 -0.77 -5.23
C ARG A 166 -7.90 -1.22 -5.71
N LEU A 167 -7.07 -0.30 -6.16
CA LEU A 167 -5.72 -0.59 -6.61
C LEU A 167 -4.88 -1.17 -5.48
N VAL A 168 -4.89 -0.56 -4.29
CA VAL A 168 -4.11 -1.05 -3.14
C VAL A 168 -4.58 -2.45 -2.70
N GLU A 169 -5.89 -2.70 -2.64
CA GLU A 169 -6.42 -4.05 -2.34
C GLU A 169 -6.00 -5.09 -3.38
N MET A 170 -6.21 -4.79 -4.68
CA MET A 170 -5.82 -5.71 -5.75
C MET A 170 -4.31 -5.93 -5.74
N PHE A 171 -3.53 -4.86 -5.59
CA PHE A 171 -2.08 -4.92 -5.52
C PHE A 171 -1.60 -5.87 -4.41
N SER A 172 -2.15 -5.76 -3.20
CA SER A 172 -1.81 -6.66 -2.09
C SER A 172 -2.15 -8.11 -2.40
N THR A 173 -3.30 -8.35 -3.05
CA THR A 173 -3.72 -9.69 -3.46
C THR A 173 -2.74 -10.30 -4.48
N PHE A 174 -2.38 -9.55 -5.52
CA PHE A 174 -1.43 -10.00 -6.54
C PHE A 174 -0.02 -10.18 -5.97
N LEU A 175 0.43 -9.28 -5.08
CA LEU A 175 1.71 -9.41 -4.40
C LEU A 175 1.75 -10.69 -3.55
N GLY A 176 0.67 -10.99 -2.84
CA GLY A 176 0.50 -12.24 -2.09
C GLY A 176 0.68 -13.49 -2.95
N GLN A 177 0.13 -13.48 -4.18
CA GLN A 177 0.31 -14.56 -5.15
C GLN A 177 1.77 -14.67 -5.65
N GLN A 178 2.42 -13.55 -5.95
CA GLN A 178 3.82 -13.54 -6.38
C GLN A 178 4.75 -14.04 -5.26
N LEU A 179 4.47 -13.67 -4.00
CA LEU A 179 5.16 -14.19 -2.83
C LEU A 179 4.98 -15.70 -2.66
N ALA A 180 3.78 -16.22 -2.89
CA ALA A 180 3.53 -17.66 -2.86
C ALA A 180 4.41 -18.38 -3.90
N LEU A 181 4.48 -17.86 -5.13
CA LEU A 181 5.32 -18.42 -6.19
C LEU A 181 6.81 -18.38 -5.82
N CYS A 182 7.30 -17.24 -5.32
CA CYS A 182 8.68 -17.08 -4.87
C CYS A 182 9.04 -18.10 -3.77
N ARG A 183 8.16 -18.27 -2.76
CA ARG A 183 8.36 -19.22 -1.66
C ARG A 183 8.31 -20.68 -2.10
N CYS A 184 7.44 -21.03 -3.05
CA CYS A 184 7.38 -22.39 -3.60
C CYS A 184 8.69 -22.80 -4.27
N GLN A 185 9.33 -21.89 -5.01
CA GLN A 185 10.54 -22.21 -5.76
C GLN A 185 11.78 -22.33 -4.89
N ASN A 186 11.93 -21.44 -3.90
CA ASN A 186 12.99 -21.54 -2.90
C ASN A 186 12.91 -22.85 -2.09
N ARG A 187 11.76 -23.53 -2.09
CA ARG A 187 11.57 -24.83 -1.42
C ARG A 187 11.90 -26.03 -2.31
N SER A 188 11.91 -25.87 -3.63
CA SER A 188 12.23 -26.93 -4.60
C SER A 188 13.71 -27.02 -4.97
N GLU A 189 14.57 -26.15 -4.42
CA GLU A 189 16.03 -26.22 -4.56
C GLU A 189 16.73 -27.02 -3.44
N PHE A 190 15.97 -27.76 -2.62
CA PHE A 190 16.49 -28.66 -1.57
C PHE A 190 16.05 -30.11 -1.76
#